data_AF-B1XUE4-F1
#
_entry.id   AF-B1XUE4-F1
#
_cell.length_a   1.000
_cell.length_b   1.000
_cell.length_c   1.000
_cell.angle_alpha   90.00
_cell.angle_beta   90.00
_cell.angle_gamma   90.00
#
_symmetry.space_group_name_H-M   'P 1'
#
loop_
_entity.id
_entity.type
_entity.pdbx_description
1 polymer ?
#
loop_
_entity_poly.entity_id
_entity_poly.type
_entity_poly.pdbx_seq_one_letter_code
_entity_poly.pdbx_strand_id
1 'polypeptide(L)'
;MEFNCKRAEKGYTEEYEMKIMLASASQKAKVYLDGRDLDQSDAYGSQMVKSVTLARPNILIAIEAKFQPEEVMGVSYPAGNVVTNITLDPVTGKFKKVEKIQGGILGATIGNGTHLSEETCLPSKMPYKTK
;
A
#
# COMPACT_ATOMS: atom_id res chain seq x y z
N MET A 1 11.86 9.36 -0.02
CA MET A 1 11.17 9.84 -1.23
C MET A 1 9.74 10.14 -0.83
N GLU A 2 9.20 11.29 -1.21
CA GLU A 2 7.86 11.76 -0.81
C GLU A 2 7.05 12.01 -2.08
N PHE A 3 5.81 11.55 -2.08
CA PHE A 3 4.87 11.61 -3.20
C PHE A 3 3.51 12.09 -2.71
N ASN A 4 2.85 12.92 -3.52
CA ASN A 4 1.44 13.27 -3.33
C ASN A 4 0.63 12.38 -4.26
N CYS A 5 -0.18 11.51 -3.66
CA CYS A 5 -0.99 10.52 -4.35
C CYS A 5 -2.44 10.97 -4.43
N LYS A 6 -3.09 10.59 -5.54
CA LYS A 6 -4.48 10.87 -5.83
C LYS A 6 -5.14 9.62 -6.39
N ARG A 7 -6.17 9.16 -5.69
CA ARG A 7 -7.02 8.03 -6.08
C ARG A 7 -8.42 8.55 -6.39
N ALA A 8 -8.98 8.13 -7.52
CA ALA A 8 -10.36 8.42 -7.89
C ALA A 8 -11.13 7.10 -8.07
N GLU A 9 -12.14 6.87 -7.24
CA GLU A 9 -12.96 5.66 -7.29
C GLU A 9 -14.43 5.99 -7.05
N LYS A 10 -15.31 5.52 -7.94
CA LYS A 10 -16.79 5.68 -7.84
C LYS A 10 -17.25 7.13 -7.55
N GLY A 11 -16.57 8.13 -8.13
CA GLY A 11 -16.90 9.54 -7.95
C GLY A 11 -16.31 10.20 -6.70
N TYR A 12 -15.62 9.43 -5.85
CA TYR A 12 -14.85 9.96 -4.73
C TYR A 12 -13.39 10.12 -5.12
N THR A 13 -12.79 11.21 -4.67
CA THR A 13 -11.38 11.49 -4.84
C THR A 13 -10.73 11.57 -3.48
N GLU A 14 -9.67 10.82 -3.29
CA GLU A 14 -8.86 10.81 -2.08
C GLU A 14 -7.45 11.27 -2.44
N GLU A 15 -6.89 12.16 -1.63
CA GLU A 15 -5.52 12.66 -1.75
C GLU A 15 -4.78 12.33 -0.46
N TYR A 16 -3.57 11.79 -0.59
CA TYR A 16 -2.74 11.37 0.55
C TYR A 16 -1.25 11.53 0.24
N GLU A 17 -0.45 11.74 1.28
CA GLU A 17 1.01 11.76 1.17
C GLU A 17 1.55 10.33 1.32
N MET A 18 2.38 9.90 0.38
CA MET A 18 3.15 8.66 0.50
C MET A 18 4.64 8.96 0.67
N LYS A 19 5.22 8.42 1.74
CA LYS A 19 6.66 8.53 2.00
C LYS A 19 7.32 7.17 2.02
N ILE A 20 8.37 7.01 1.22
CA ILE A 20 9.18 5.80 1.14
C ILE A 20 10.55 6.10 1.75
N MET A 21 10.92 5.31 2.76
CA MET A 21 12.27 5.23 3.31
C MET A 21 12.92 3.93 2.85
N LEU A 22 14.06 4.03 2.18
CA LEU A 22 14.79 2.86 1.71
C LEU A 22 15.43 2.12 2.90
N ALA A 23 15.67 0.83 2.71
CA ALA A 23 16.41 0.04 3.69
C ALA A 23 17.84 0.59 3.87
N SER A 24 18.34 0.49 5.09
CA SER A 24 19.72 0.77 5.47
C SER A 24 20.29 -0.44 6.23
N ALA A 25 21.58 -0.40 6.57
CA ALA A 25 22.22 -1.50 7.31
C ALA A 25 21.52 -1.83 8.65
N SER A 26 20.86 -0.86 9.27
CA SER A 26 20.22 -0.99 10.60
C SER A 26 18.70 -1.03 10.56
N GLN A 27 18.06 -0.76 9.42
CA GLN A 27 16.61 -0.64 9.33
C GLN A 27 16.10 -1.15 7.99
N LYS A 28 15.03 -1.94 8.01
CA LYS A 28 14.31 -2.30 6.79
C LYS A 28 13.69 -1.07 6.14
N ALA A 29 13.32 -1.21 4.87
CA ALA A 29 12.56 -0.18 4.17
C ALA A 29 11.21 0.03 4.86
N LYS A 30 10.73 1.28 4.85
CA LYS A 30 9.44 1.68 5.42
C LYS A 30 8.64 2.47 4.41
N VAL A 31 7.33 2.33 4.48
CA VAL A 31 6.36 3.10 3.70
C VAL A 31 5.39 3.73 4.67
N TYR A 32 5.12 5.00 4.49
CA TYR A 32 4.18 5.76 5.29
C TYR A 32 3.11 6.34 4.38
N LEU A 33 1.86 6.35 4.85
CA LEU A 33 0.74 7.06 4.24
C LEU A 33 0.23 8.09 5.24
N ASP A 34 0.23 9.38 4.89
CA ASP A 34 -0.13 10.49 5.78
C ASP A 34 0.57 10.43 7.15
N GLY A 35 1.86 10.10 7.14
CA GLY A 35 2.68 9.94 8.34
C GLY A 35 2.46 8.62 9.10
N ARG A 36 1.48 7.79 8.73
CA ARG A 36 1.23 6.48 9.34
C ARG A 36 2.15 5.40 8.75
N ASP A 37 3.00 4.81 9.58
CA ASP A 37 3.85 3.67 9.19
C ASP A 37 2.96 2.48 8.77
N LEU A 38 3.24 1.87 7.62
CA LEU A 38 2.52 0.69 7.14
C LEU A 38 3.01 -0.62 7.78
N ASP A 39 4.11 -0.59 8.54
CA ASP A 39 4.47 -1.68 9.43
C ASP A 39 3.72 -1.54 10.76
N GLN A 40 2.57 -2.22 10.89
CA GLN A 40 1.72 -2.17 12.07
C GLN A 40 1.38 -3.59 12.56
N SER A 41 1.25 -3.77 13.86
CA SER A 41 0.77 -5.02 14.42
C SER A 41 0.09 -4.77 15.75
N ASP A 42 -1.08 -5.38 15.94
CA ASP A 42 -1.84 -5.35 17.17
C ASP A 42 -2.53 -6.71 17.41
N ALA A 43 -3.50 -6.75 18.33
CA ALA A 43 -4.24 -7.97 18.66
C ALA A 43 -5.17 -8.47 17.53
N TYR A 44 -5.54 -7.60 16.58
CA TYR A 44 -6.53 -7.88 15.53
C TYR A 44 -5.87 -8.19 14.20
N GLY A 45 -4.60 -7.84 14.03
CA GLY A 45 -3.87 -8.18 12.82
C GLY A 45 -2.46 -7.63 12.75
N SER A 46 -1.87 -7.79 11.58
CA SER A 46 -0.58 -7.22 11.24
C SER A 46 -0.58 -6.77 9.79
N GLN A 47 0.15 -5.70 9.53
CA GLN A 47 0.49 -5.21 8.21
C GLN A 47 1.99 -5.00 8.16
N MET A 48 2.63 -5.47 7.10
CA MET A 48 4.08 -5.42 6.96
C MET A 48 4.51 -5.09 5.55
N VAL A 49 5.41 -4.11 5.43
CA VAL A 49 6.19 -3.86 4.21
C VAL A 49 7.22 -4.99 4.08
N LYS A 50 7.05 -5.83 3.06
CA LYS A 50 7.92 -6.98 2.77
C LYS A 50 9.18 -6.54 2.04
N SER A 51 9.04 -5.64 1.07
CA SER A 51 10.16 -5.11 0.30
C SER A 51 9.83 -3.79 -0.37
N VAL A 52 10.88 -3.02 -0.61
CA VAL A 52 10.88 -1.84 -1.49
C VAL A 52 12.10 -1.97 -2.40
N THR A 53 11.87 -2.15 -3.69
CA THR A 53 12.93 -2.40 -4.69
C THR A 53 12.95 -1.28 -5.72
N LEU A 54 14.10 -0.65 -5.90
CA LEU A 54 14.33 0.32 -6.97
C LEU A 54 14.70 -0.42 -8.26
N ALA A 55 13.73 -0.65 -9.13
CA ALA A 55 13.89 -1.34 -10.41
C ALA A 55 13.64 -0.37 -11.57
N ARG A 56 14.66 0.42 -11.94
CA ARG A 56 14.54 1.52 -12.92
C ARG A 56 13.78 1.08 -14.19
N PRO A 57 12.77 1.84 -14.64
CA PRO A 57 12.36 3.16 -14.13
C PRO A 57 11.50 3.12 -12.86
N ASN A 58 11.02 1.96 -12.43
CA ASN A 58 9.98 1.83 -11.41
C ASN A 58 10.53 1.61 -9.99
N ILE A 59 9.65 1.84 -9.02
CA ILE A 59 9.77 1.41 -7.64
C ILE A 59 8.73 0.32 -7.42
N LEU A 60 9.17 -0.84 -6.95
CA LEU A 60 8.30 -1.98 -6.62
C LEU A 60 8.17 -2.07 -5.11
N ILE A 61 6.95 -2.12 -4.60
CA ILE A 61 6.67 -2.24 -3.16
C ILE A 61 5.77 -3.44 -2.95
N ALA A 62 6.15 -4.32 -2.02
CA ALA A 62 5.33 -5.45 -1.61
C ALA A 62 4.93 -5.29 -0.15
N ILE A 63 3.63 -5.42 0.13
CA ILE A 63 3.03 -5.31 1.45
C ILE A 63 2.16 -6.55 1.68
N GLU A 64 2.15 -7.04 2.91
CA GLU A 64 1.31 -8.16 3.35
C GLU A 64 0.54 -7.74 4.60
N ALA A 65 -0.77 -7.87 4.57
CA ALA A 65 -1.65 -7.68 5.71
C ALA A 65 -2.33 -9.00 6.09
N LYS A 66 -2.47 -9.27 7.38
CA LYS A 66 -3.14 -10.44 7.95
C LYS A 66 -4.09 -9.98 9.03
N PHE A 67 -5.29 -10.52 9.00
CA PHE A 67 -6.38 -10.21 9.91
C PHE A 67 -6.74 -11.47 10.67
N GLN A 68 -6.93 -11.35 11.97
CA GLN A 68 -7.48 -12.43 12.78
C GLN A 68 -8.96 -12.63 12.46
N PRO A 69 -9.54 -13.80 12.78
CA PRO A 69 -10.98 -13.97 12.74
C PRO A 69 -11.66 -12.95 13.66
N GLU A 70 -12.79 -12.39 13.22
CA GLU A 70 -13.52 -11.38 13.96
C GLU A 70 -15.03 -11.60 13.87
N GLU A 71 -15.77 -11.08 14.85
CA GLU A 71 -17.23 -11.06 14.83
C GLU A 71 -17.71 -9.61 14.87
N VAL A 72 -18.44 -9.20 13.83
CA VAL A 72 -18.95 -7.83 13.71
C VAL A 72 -20.46 -7.92 13.55
N MET A 73 -21.20 -7.34 14.50
CA MET A 73 -22.68 -7.31 14.50
C MET A 73 -23.31 -8.71 14.34
N GLY A 74 -22.75 -9.74 14.99
CA GLY A 74 -23.24 -11.12 14.92
C GLY A 74 -22.86 -11.88 13.64
N VAL A 75 -22.07 -11.27 12.75
CA VAL A 75 -21.49 -11.94 11.57
C VAL A 75 -20.04 -12.31 11.87
N SER A 76 -19.73 -13.60 11.80
CA SER A 76 -18.37 -14.10 11.96
C SER A 76 -17.63 -14.09 10.62
N TYR A 77 -16.45 -13.47 10.61
CA TYR A 77 -15.53 -13.46 9.49
C TYR A 77 -14.30 -14.32 9.83
N PRO A 78 -13.87 -15.21 8.93
CA PRO A 78 -12.66 -16.00 9.14
C PRO A 78 -11.42 -15.10 9.06
N ALA A 79 -10.26 -15.64 9.43
CA ALA A 79 -8.99 -14.96 9.20
C ALA A 79 -8.84 -14.51 7.74
N GLY A 80 -8.19 -13.37 7.54
CA GLY A 80 -8.00 -12.76 6.23
C GLY A 80 -6.53 -12.48 5.92
N ASN A 81 -6.22 -12.39 4.64
CA ASN A 81 -4.93 -11.92 4.15
C ASN A 81 -5.11 -11.06 2.91
N VAL A 82 -4.31 -10.00 2.82
CA VAL A 82 -4.19 -9.16 1.64
C VAL A 82 -2.72 -9.05 1.27
N VAL A 83 -2.39 -9.39 0.03
CA VAL A 83 -1.07 -9.16 -0.55
C VAL A 83 -1.18 -8.01 -1.53
N THR A 84 -0.48 -6.93 -1.26
CA THR A 84 -0.48 -5.72 -2.09
C THR A 84 0.86 -5.58 -2.77
N ASN A 85 0.85 -5.53 -4.10
CA ASN A 85 2.02 -5.20 -4.92
C ASN A 85 1.77 -3.87 -5.62
N ILE A 86 2.71 -2.95 -5.45
CA ILE A 86 2.65 -1.61 -6.04
C ILE A 86 3.80 -1.46 -7.02
N THR A 87 3.50 -0.94 -8.20
CA THR A 87 4.46 -0.45 -9.17
C THR A 87 4.28 1.05 -9.32
N LEU A 88 5.29 1.81 -8.92
CA LEU A 88 5.32 3.27 -9.03
C LEU A 88 6.38 3.69 -10.04
N ASP A 89 5.99 4.45 -11.05
CA ASP A 89 6.92 5.21 -11.88
C ASP A 89 7.11 6.60 -11.25
N PRO A 90 8.26 6.90 -10.63
CA PRO A 90 8.49 8.17 -9.95
C PRO A 90 8.67 9.35 -10.93
N VAL A 91 8.83 9.11 -12.23
CA VAL A 91 8.98 10.15 -13.26
C VAL A 91 7.61 10.57 -13.79
N THR A 92 6.78 9.60 -14.17
CA THR A 92 5.44 9.89 -14.72
C THR A 92 4.37 10.01 -13.64
N GLY A 93 4.65 9.52 -12.44
CA GLY A 93 3.71 9.44 -11.33
C GLY A 93 2.68 8.33 -11.47
N LYS A 94 2.81 7.43 -12.46
CA LYS A 94 1.89 6.30 -12.60
C LYS A 94 2.07 5.34 -11.42
N PHE A 95 1.00 5.12 -10.68
CA PHE A 95 0.96 4.22 -9.54
C PHE A 95 -0.05 3.11 -9.83
N LYS A 96 0.42 1.87 -9.92
CA LYS A 96 -0.42 0.69 -10.15
C LYS A 96 -0.39 -0.18 -8.92
N LYS A 97 -1.56 -0.51 -8.39
CA LYS A 97 -1.74 -1.34 -7.20
C LYS A 97 -2.49 -2.61 -7.55
N VAL A 98 -1.90 -3.75 -7.22
CA VAL A 98 -2.46 -5.09 -7.40
C VAL A 98 -2.65 -5.70 -6.02
N GLU A 99 -3.87 -5.99 -5.65
CA GLU A 99 -4.23 -6.55 -4.33
C GLU A 99 -4.83 -7.92 -4.49
N LYS A 100 -4.26 -8.92 -3.81
CA LYS A 100 -4.83 -10.25 -3.74
C LYS A 100 -5.47 -10.44 -2.38
N ILE A 101 -6.79 -10.61 -2.36
CA ILE A 101 -7.60 -10.68 -1.14
C ILE A 101 -8.06 -12.12 -0.93
N GLN A 102 -7.89 -12.61 0.30
CA GLN A 102 -8.30 -13.95 0.72
C GLN A 102 -8.87 -13.91 2.13
N GLY A 103 -10.16 -14.21 2.29
CA GLY A 103 -10.83 -14.31 3.59
C GLY A 103 -11.02 -12.96 4.28
N GLY A 104 -11.34 -13.00 5.57
CA GLY A 104 -11.65 -11.80 6.34
C GLY A 104 -12.93 -11.08 5.91
N ILE A 105 -13.18 -9.96 6.57
CA ILE A 105 -14.27 -9.05 6.20
C ILE A 105 -14.10 -8.50 4.78
N LEU A 106 -12.86 -8.29 4.33
CA LEU A 106 -12.56 -7.83 2.97
C LEU A 106 -12.98 -8.87 1.92
N GLY A 107 -12.62 -10.14 2.11
CA GLY A 107 -13.04 -11.22 1.21
C GLY A 107 -14.57 -11.38 1.14
N ALA A 108 -15.27 -11.10 2.24
CA ALA A 108 -16.74 -11.15 2.28
C ALA A 108 -17.43 -9.91 1.67
N THR A 109 -16.80 -8.74 1.72
CA THR A 109 -17.41 -7.45 1.30
C THR A 109 -17.05 -7.08 -0.14
N ILE A 110 -15.79 -7.21 -0.53
CA ILE A 110 -15.29 -6.85 -1.86
C ILE A 110 -14.91 -8.08 -2.70
N GLY A 111 -15.02 -9.28 -2.14
CA GLY A 111 -14.79 -10.54 -2.82
C GLY A 111 -13.32 -10.97 -2.80
N ASN A 112 -13.11 -12.28 -2.62
CA ASN A 112 -11.80 -12.89 -2.81
C ASN A 112 -11.35 -12.78 -4.27
N GLY A 113 -10.05 -12.60 -4.48
CA GLY A 113 -9.48 -12.53 -5.83
C GLY A 113 -8.41 -11.47 -5.96
N THR A 114 -8.10 -11.13 -7.20
CA THR A 114 -7.12 -10.11 -7.55
C THR A 114 -7.83 -8.85 -8.00
N HIS A 115 -7.59 -7.75 -7.30
CA HIS A 115 -8.13 -6.43 -7.57
C HIS A 115 -7.02 -5.52 -8.09
N LEU A 116 -7.34 -4.73 -9.11
CA LEU A 116 -6.41 -3.79 -9.71
C LEU A 116 -6.94 -2.37 -9.55
N SER A 117 -6.08 -1.47 -9.11
CA SER A 117 -6.35 -0.03 -9.14
C SER A 117 -5.17 0.74 -9.70
N GLU A 118 -5.48 1.86 -10.34
CA GLU A 118 -4.51 2.81 -10.87
C GLU A 118 -4.74 4.17 -10.23
N GLU A 119 -3.65 4.80 -9.83
CA GLU A 119 -3.62 6.06 -9.08
C GLU A 119 -2.50 6.92 -9.65
N THR A 120 -2.49 8.21 -9.28
CA THR A 120 -1.43 9.13 -9.68
C THR A 120 -0.67 9.58 -8.44
N CYS A 121 0.63 9.31 -8.38
CA CYS A 121 1.53 9.69 -7.28
C CYS A 121 2.69 10.51 -7.81
N LEU A 122 2.60 11.84 -7.72
CA LEU A 122 3.66 12.74 -8.19
C LEU A 122 4.65 13.05 -7.06
N PRO A 123 5.97 13.17 -7.35
CA PRO A 123 6.94 13.56 -6.33
C PRO A 123 6.57 14.88 -5.65
N SER A 124 6.51 14.92 -4.31
CA SER A 124 6.11 16.11 -3.54
C SER A 124 7.13 17.25 -3.64
N LYS A 125 8.39 16.92 -3.98
CA LYS A 125 9.43 17.87 -4.35
C LYS A 125 10.01 17.41 -5.69
N MET A 126 10.18 18.33 -6.64
CA MET A 126 10.88 18.00 -7.90
C MET A 126 12.21 17.30 -7.55
N PRO A 127 12.56 16.19 -8.21
CA PRO A 127 13.90 15.64 -8.08
C PRO A 127 14.86 16.78 -8.41
N TYR A 128 15.77 17.10 -7.48
CA TYR A 128 16.71 18.20 -7.60
C TYR A 128 17.15 18.37 -9.05
N LYS A 129 16.88 19.54 -9.66
CA LYS A 129 17.55 19.92 -10.89
C LYS A 129 19.05 19.81 -10.58
N THR A 130 19.70 18.77 -11.10
CA THR A 130 21.15 18.75 -11.23
C THR A 130 21.48 19.95 -12.10
N LYS A 131 22.02 21.00 -11.47
CA LYS A 131 22.71 22.07 -12.19
C LYS A 131 23.94 21.50 -12.86
#